data_AF-A0A453GV99-F1
#
_entry.id   AF-A0A453GV99-F1
#
_cell.length_a   1.000
_cell.length_b   1.000
_cell.length_c   1.000
_cell.angle_alpha   90.00
_cell.angle_beta   90.00
_cell.angle_gamma   90.00
#
_symmetry.space_group_name_H-M   'P 1'
#
loop_
_entity.id
_entity.type
_entity.pdbx_description
1 polymer ?
#
loop_
_entity_poly.entity_id
_entity_poly.type
_entity_poly.pdbx_seq_one_letter_code
_entity_poly.pdbx_strand_id
1 'polypeptide(L)' 'VSDECMAEYDDIVIRMFDREEEGFEFCNKYALEKGFSVRKGYVEWDEANVKIILRKLVYSREGCR' A
#
# COMPACT_ATOMS: atom_id res chain seq x y z
N VAL A 1 -11.69 16.07 8.24
CA VAL A 1 -11.08 15.75 6.93
C VAL A 1 -11.78 16.64 5.92
N SER A 2 -11.06 17.43 5.11
CA SER A 2 -11.69 18.27 4.09
C SER A 2 -12.25 17.41 2.95
N ASP A 3 -13.22 17.92 2.20
CA ASP A 3 -13.79 17.21 1.04
C ASP A 3 -12.71 16.81 0.02
N GLU A 4 -11.67 17.64 -0.15
CA GLU A 4 -10.51 17.36 -1.00
C GLU A 4 -9.69 16.15 -0.53
N CYS A 5 -9.50 15.98 0.78
CA CYS A 5 -8.80 14.81 1.34
C CYS A 5 -9.60 13.52 1.17
N MET A 6 -10.94 13.58 1.12
CA MET A 6 -11.77 12.40 0.87
C MET A 6 -11.68 11.98 -0.60
N ALA A 7 -11.70 12.93 -1.53
CA ALA A 7 -11.54 12.64 -2.96
C ALA A 7 -10.16 12.03 -3.29
N GLU A 8 -9.09 12.53 -2.65
CA GLU A 8 -7.74 11.94 -2.78
C GLU A 8 -7.70 10.50 -2.25
N TYR A 9 -8.33 10.24 -1.11
CA TYR A 9 -8.42 8.89 -0.54
C TYR A 9 -9.14 7.91 -1.47
N ASP A 10 -10.29 8.33 -2.02
CA ASP A 10 -11.08 7.49 -2.90
C ASP A 10 -10.30 7.11 -4.18
N ASP A 11 -9.60 8.06 -4.83
CA ASP A 11 -8.77 7.77 -6.03
C ASP A 11 -7.67 6.73 -5.74
N ILE A 12 -7.04 6.84 -4.57
CA ILE A 12 -5.96 5.94 -4.16
C ILE A 12 -6.50 4.54 -3.88
N VAL A 13 -7.62 4.42 -3.17
CA VAL A 13 -8.14 3.13 -2.69
C VAL A 13 -8.82 2.32 -3.80
N ILE A 14 -9.45 2.96 -4.78
CA ILE A 14 -10.09 2.24 -5.88
C ILE A 14 -9.12 1.80 -6.99
N ARG A 15 -7.85 2.20 -6.91
CA ARG A 15 -6.86 1.92 -7.94
C ARG A 15 -6.56 0.42 -8.00
N MET A 16 -6.68 -0.13 -9.21
CA MET A 16 -6.41 -1.54 -9.50
C MET A 16 -5.08 -1.71 -10.22
N PHE A 17 -4.39 -2.81 -9.96
CA PHE A 17 -3.11 -3.17 -10.56
C PHE A 17 -3.13 -4.62 -11.04
N ASP A 18 -2.39 -4.90 -12.12
CA ASP A 18 -2.27 -6.27 -12.64
C ASP A 18 -1.29 -7.12 -11.81
N ARG A 19 -0.37 -6.46 -11.11
CA ARG A 19 0.67 -7.09 -10.30
C ARG A 19 0.80 -6.44 -8.92
N GLU A 20 1.14 -7.26 -7.92
CA GLU A 20 1.38 -6.76 -6.57
C GLU A 20 2.57 -5.79 -6.50
N GLU A 21 3.59 -5.98 -7.35
CA GLU A 21 4.73 -5.08 -7.42
C GLU A 21 4.33 -3.66 -7.85
N GLU A 22 3.43 -3.53 -8.83
CA GLU A 22 2.96 -2.24 -9.33
C GLU A 22 2.21 -1.46 -8.25
N GLY A 23 1.34 -2.16 -7.51
CA GLY A 23 0.63 -1.57 -6.36
C GLY A 23 1.58 -1.13 -5.25
N PHE A 24 2.65 -1.91 -4.99
CA PHE A 24 3.68 -1.52 -4.03
C PHE A 24 4.45 -0.27 -4.48
N GLU A 25 4.89 -0.22 -5.72
CA GLU A 25 5.62 0.93 -6.27
C GLU A 25 4.77 2.21 -6.23
N PHE A 26 3.50 2.11 -6.59
CA PHE A 26 2.55 3.22 -6.50
C PHE A 26 2.42 3.74 -5.06
N CYS A 27 2.10 2.86 -4.11
CA CYS A 27 1.93 3.23 -2.71
C CYS A 27 3.23 3.82 -2.11
N ASN A 28 4.38 3.26 -2.46
CA ASN A 28 5.66 3.76 -1.95
C ASN A 28 6.04 5.11 -2.58
N LYS A 29 5.75 5.34 -3.86
CA LYS A 29 5.93 6.65 -4.49
C LYS A 29 5.06 7.71 -3.82
N TYR A 30 3.77 7.40 -3.59
CA TYR A 30 2.87 8.29 -2.85
C TYR A 30 3.38 8.58 -1.43
N ALA A 31 3.82 7.55 -0.70
CA ALA A 31 4.42 7.73 0.62
C ALA A 31 5.65 8.65 0.59
N LEU A 32 6.51 8.51 -0.42
CA LEU A 32 7.72 9.33 -0.60
C LEU A 32 7.37 10.80 -0.84
N GLU A 33 6.33 11.07 -1.64
CA GLU A 33 5.80 12.43 -1.84
C GLU A 33 5.26 13.03 -0.54
N LYS A 34 4.77 12.20 0.39
CA LYS A 34 4.34 12.60 1.73
C LYS A 34 5.46 12.56 2.79
N GLY A 35 6.71 12.29 2.39
CA GLY A 35 7.90 12.39 3.26
C GLY A 35 8.27 11.13 4.05
N PHE A 36 7.74 9.96 3.68
CA PHE A 36 8.12 8.69 4.29
C PHE A 36 8.23 7.57 3.25
N SER A 37 8.60 6.37 3.64
CA SER A 37 8.57 5.20 2.76
C SER A 37 7.86 4.05 3.44
N VAL A 38 7.37 3.11 2.64
CA VAL A 38 6.72 1.90 3.12
C VAL A 38 7.54 0.66 2.73
N ARG A 39 7.38 -0.40 3.51
CA ARG A 39 7.92 -1.73 3.25
C ARG A 39 6.80 -2.77 3.25
N LYS A 40 7.03 -3.89 2.58
CA LYS A 40 6.12 -5.04 2.61
C LYS A 40 6.14 -5.64 4.03
N GLY A 41 5.00 -5.62 4.70
CA GLY A 41 4.78 -6.25 5.99
C GLY A 41 4.11 -7.61 5.82
N TYR A 42 2.93 -7.76 6.44
CA TYR A 42 2.14 -8.99 6.40
C TYR A 42 1.66 -9.35 4.97
N VAL A 43 1.63 -10.65 4.69
CA VAL A 43 1.06 -11.20 3.46
C VAL A 43 0.12 -12.35 3.82
N GLU A 44 -1.02 -12.38 3.16
CA GLU A 44 -1.98 -13.46 3.21
C GLU A 44 -2.08 -14.09 1.83
N TRP A 45 -2.06 -15.42 1.80
CA TRP A 45 -2.15 -16.22 0.60
C TRP A 45 -3.48 -16.96 0.58
N ASP A 46 -3.92 -17.35 -0.60
CA ASP A 46 -5.00 -18.33 -0.73
C ASP A 46 -4.62 -19.68 -0.10
N GLU A 47 -5.60 -20.56 0.07
CA GLU A 47 -5.38 -21.88 0.70
C GLU A 47 -4.30 -22.71 -0.01
N ALA A 48 -4.19 -22.55 -1.33
CA ALA A 48 -3.22 -23.24 -2.17
C ALA A 48 -1.81 -22.61 -2.13
N ASN A 49 -1.64 -21.46 -1.49
CA ASN A 49 -0.41 -20.67 -1.50
C ASN A 49 0.09 -20.29 -2.91
N VAL A 50 -0.83 -20.07 -3.84
CA VAL A 50 -0.53 -19.70 -5.24
C VAL A 50 -0.74 -18.20 -5.46
N LYS A 51 -1.74 -17.60 -4.81
CA LYS A 51 -2.10 -16.19 -5.01
C LYS A 51 -2.04 -15.43 -3.69
N ILE A 52 -1.54 -14.20 -3.76
CA ILE A 52 -1.65 -13.25 -2.66
C ILE A 52 -3.08 -12.72 -2.64
N ILE A 53 -3.78 -12.86 -1.51
CA ILE A 53 -5.12 -12.30 -1.31
C ILE A 53 -5.08 -10.97 -0.53
N LEU A 54 -4.04 -10.76 0.29
CA LEU A 54 -3.82 -9.51 1.02
C LEU A 54 -2.34 -9.22 1.21
N ARG A 55 -1.96 -7.95 1.01
CA ARG A 55 -0.65 -7.42 1.41
C ARG A 55 -0.88 -6.21 2.33
N LYS A 56 -0.24 -6.20 3.50
CA LYS A 56 -0.15 -5.00 4.35
C LYS A 56 1.20 -4.31 4.14
N LEU A 57 1.15 -3.02 3.85
CA LEU A 57 2.32 -2.15 3.82
C LEU A 57 2.43 -1.43 5.16
N VAL A 58 3.66 -1.28 5.64
CA VAL A 58 3.95 -0.60 6.91
C VAL A 58 5.05 0.45 6.71
N TYR A 59 5.11 1.44 7.60
CA TYR A 59 6.19 2.44 7.56
C TYR A 59 7.54 1.74 7.62
N SER A 60 8.48 2.15 6.75
CA SER A 60 9.81 1.54 6.72
C SER A 60 10.56 1.64 8.04
N ARG A 61 10.29 2.67 8.85
CA ARG A 61 10.88 2.89 10.18
C ARG A 61 9.98 2.45 11.34
N GLU A 62 8.87 1.78 11.08
CA GLU A 62 8.02 1.25 12.14
C GLU A 62 8.83 0.26 13.00
N GLY A 63 8.92 0.54 14.30
CA GLY A 63 9.73 -0.21 15.28
C GLY A 63 11.08 0.41 15.63
N CYS A 64 11.58 1.40 14.87
CA CYS A 64 12.74 2.19 15.24
C CYS A 64 12.29 3.32 16.19
N ARG A 65 12.47 3.11 17.49
CA ARG A 65 12.38 4.14 18.52
C ARG A 65 13.78 4.63 18.88
#